data_AF-A0A929UKG4-F1
#
_entry.id   AF-A0A929UKG4-F1
#
_cell.length_a   1.000
_cell.length_b   1.000
_cell.length_c   1.000
_cell.angle_alpha   90.00
_cell.angle_beta   90.00
_cell.angle_gamma   90.00
#
_symmetry.space_group_name_H-M   'P 1'
#
loop_
_entity.id
_entity.type
_entity.pdbx_description
1 polymer ?
#
loop_
_entity_poly.entity_id
_entity_poly.type
_entity_poly.pdbx_seq_one_letter_code
_entity_poly.pdbx_strand_id
1 'polypeptide(L)' 'MSFQNNGKLKLLIMVGTRPEIIRLSAVIRKCRKYFDTVLAHTGQNYDYNLNGVFFKDLKLKDPEVYLDAVGEDLG' A
#
# COMPACT_ATOMS: atom_id res chain seq x y z
N MET A 1 -3.33 7.87 -11.95
CA MET A 1 -2.63 6.71 -11.38
C MET A 1 -3.37 5.45 -11.77
N SER A 2 -2.72 4.49 -12.43
CA SER A 2 -3.40 3.34 -13.03
C SER A 2 -2.46 2.14 -13.06
N PHE A 3 -3.05 0.96 -13.23
CA PHE A 3 -2.35 -0.22 -13.73
C PHE A 3 -1.47 0.16 -14.92
N GLN A 4 -0.29 -0.47 -15.01
CA GLN A 4 0.65 -0.25 -16.11
C GLN A 4 0.13 -0.83 -17.43
N ASN A 5 -0.90 -1.68 -17.39
CA ASN A 5 -1.49 -2.41 -18.51
C ASN A 5 -0.44 -3.22 -19.28
N ASN A 6 0.50 -3.84 -18.57
CA ASN A 6 1.64 -4.57 -19.13
C ASN A 6 1.32 -6.02 -19.53
N GLY A 7 0.04 -6.36 -19.72
CA GLY A 7 -0.43 -7.71 -20.09
C GLY A 7 -0.46 -8.74 -18.96
N LYS A 8 0.00 -8.40 -17.74
CA LYS A 8 -0.13 -9.27 -16.55
C LYS A 8 -1.51 -9.11 -15.90
N LEU A 9 -1.88 -10.09 -15.06
CA LEU A 9 -3.09 -9.99 -14.24
C LEU A 9 -3.00 -8.76 -13.32
N LYS A 10 -4.09 -7.98 -13.30
CA LYS A 10 -4.23 -6.77 -12.49
C LYS A 10 -4.51 -7.18 -11.05
N LEU A 11 -3.69 -6.69 -10.12
CA LEU A 11 -3.82 -6.97 -8.70
C LEU A 11 -3.83 -5.66 -7.91
N LEU A 12 -4.91 -5.41 -7.18
CA LEU A 12 -4.98 -4.37 -6.17
C LEU A 12 -4.71 -4.99 -4.81
N ILE A 13 -3.70 -4.48 -4.10
CA ILE A 13 -3.43 -4.82 -2.71
C ILE A 13 -3.85 -3.61 -1.88
N MET A 14 -4.83 -3.76 -1.00
CA MET A 14 -5.22 -2.71 -0.06
C MET A 14 -4.66 -3.01 1.34
N VAL A 15 -4.10 -1.99 1.99
CA VAL A 15 -3.59 -2.05 3.36
C VAL A 15 -4.00 -0.78 4.11
N GLY A 16 -4.25 -0.89 5.41
CA GLY A 16 -4.60 0.25 6.26
C GLY A 16 -3.86 0.32 7.58
N THR A 17 -3.29 -0.81 8.02
CA THR A 17 -2.65 -0.91 9.32
C THR A 17 -1.18 -1.28 9.24
N ARG A 18 -0.38 -0.86 10.23
CA ARG A 18 1.04 -1.24 10.33
C ARG A 18 1.27 -2.76 10.33
N PRO A 19 0.52 -3.60 11.08
CA PRO A 19 0.69 -5.04 11.03
C PRO A 19 0.39 -5.67 9.65
N GLU A 20 -0.50 -5.08 8.84
CA GLU A 20 -0.71 -5.53 7.47
C GLU A 20 0.50 -5.26 6.59
N ILE A 21 1.04 -4.04 6.62
CA ILE A 21 2.23 -3.65 5.82
C ILE A 21 3.41 -4.57 6.14
N ILE A 22 3.67 -4.82 7.44
CA ILE A 22 4.76 -5.70 7.89
C ILE A 22 4.55 -7.13 7.39
N ARG A 23 3.37 -7.72 7.63
CA ARG A 23 3.09 -9.12 7.24
C ARG A 23 3.04 -9.32 5.72
N LEU A 24 2.56 -8.34 4.97
CA LEU A 24 2.42 -8.42 3.52
C LEU A 24 3.67 -7.97 2.76
N SER A 25 4.69 -7.44 3.42
CA SER A 25 5.91 -6.94 2.77
C SER A 25 6.53 -7.90 1.73
N ALA A 26 6.74 -9.16 2.12
CA ALA A 26 7.27 -10.18 1.23
C ALA A 26 6.32 -10.51 0.06
N VAL A 27 5.02 -10.52 0.33
CA VAL A 27 3.96 -10.77 -0.67
C VAL A 27 3.91 -9.63 -1.68
N ILE A 28 3.83 -8.38 -1.23
CA ILE A 28 3.82 -7.17 -2.07
C ILE A 28 5.02 -7.18 -3.02
N ARG A 29 6.21 -7.51 -2.51
CA ARG A 29 7.44 -7.58 -3.33
C ARG A 29 7.35 -8.62 -4.44
N LYS A 30 6.80 -9.81 -4.14
CA LYS A 30 6.60 -10.86 -5.15
C LYS A 30 5.50 -10.46 -6.12
N CYS A 31 4.39 -9.92 -5.64
CA CYS A 31 3.27 -9.49 -6.46
C CYS A 31 3.70 -8.44 -7.50
N ARG A 32 4.46 -7.42 -7.10
CA ARG A 32 5.01 -6.41 -8.02
C ARG A 32 5.89 -6.98 -9.15
N LYS A 33 6.44 -8.19 -8.98
CA LYS A 33 7.20 -8.90 -10.04
C LYS A 33 6.27 -9.65 -11.00
N TYR A 34 5.26 -10.33 -10.49
CA TYR A 34 4.44 -11.28 -11.26
C TYR A 34 3.12 -10.72 -11.77
N PHE A 35 2.62 -9.64 -11.16
CA PHE A 35 1.35 -9.01 -11.48
C PHE A 35 1.54 -7.54 -11.84
N ASP A 36 0.57 -6.97 -12.54
CA ASP A 36 0.41 -5.52 -12.63
C ASP A 36 -0.20 -5.06 -11.31
N THR A 37 0.66 -4.83 -10.32
CA THR A 37 0.26 -4.57 -8.93
C THR A 37 0.15 -3.09 -8.65
N VAL A 38 -0.99 -2.69 -8.11
CA VAL A 38 -1.20 -1.39 -7.46
C VAL A 38 -1.35 -1.64 -5.96
N LEU A 39 -0.57 -0.94 -5.15
CA LEU A 39 -0.72 -0.91 -3.70
C LEU A 39 -1.52 0.33 -3.31
N ALA A 40 -2.62 0.15 -2.58
CA ALA A 40 -3.44 1.22 -2.03
C ALA A 40 -3.36 1.21 -0.51
N HIS A 41 -3.10 2.37 0.07
CA HIS A 41 -3.11 2.60 1.51
C HIS A 41 -4.39 3.34 1.90
N THR A 42 -5.16 2.82 2.86
CA THR A 42 -6.46 3.40 3.22
C THR A 42 -6.35 4.75 3.93
N GLY A 43 -5.19 5.06 4.53
CA GLY A 43 -4.98 6.34 5.23
C GLY A 43 -5.59 6.40 6.63
N GLN A 44 -5.99 5.25 7.20
CA GLN A 44 -6.62 5.16 8.52
C GLN A 44 -5.70 5.51 9.71
N ASN A 45 -4.39 5.67 9.50
CA ASN A 45 -3.43 6.04 10.54
C ASN A 45 -2.93 7.47 10.33
N TYR A 46 -3.27 8.36 11.26
CA TYR A 46 -3.05 9.83 11.24
C TYR A 46 -1.56 10.25 11.26
N ASP A 47 -0.63 9.31 11.34
CA ASP A 47 0.81 9.58 11.35
C ASP A 47 1.46 9.13 10.02
N TYR A 48 1.25 9.96 8.99
CA TYR A 48 1.88 9.80 7.67
C TYR A 48 3.41 9.78 7.75
N ASN A 49 3.99 10.49 8.74
CA ASN A 49 5.44 10.51 8.96
C ASN A 49 5.95 9.16 9.47
N LEU A 50 5.18 8.44 10.31
CA LEU A 50 5.53 7.08 10.74
C LEU A 50 5.30 6.03 9.65
N ASN A 51 4.26 6.18 8.81
CA ASN A 51 3.96 5.19 7.77
C ASN A 51 5.04 5.13 6.67
N GLY A 52 5.56 6.28 6.24
CA GLY A 52 6.67 6.36 5.28
C GLY A 52 7.95 5.67 5.77
N VAL A 53 8.19 5.68 7.08
CA VAL A 53 9.33 4.98 7.70
C VAL A 53 9.24 3.47 7.49
N PHE A 54 8.06 2.85 7.60
CA PHE A 54 7.93 1.40 7.40
C PHE A 54 8.20 0.94 5.97
N PHE A 55 7.75 1.69 4.96
CA PHE A 55 8.05 1.36 3.57
C PHE A 55 9.55 1.47 3.30
N LYS A 56 10.20 2.50 3.83
CA LYS A 56 11.64 2.68 3.74
C LYS A 56 12.42 1.57 4.46
N ASP A 57 12.05 1.25 5.70
CA ASP A 57 12.70 0.24 6.53
C ASP A 57 12.55 -1.18 5.94
N LEU A 58 11.36 -1.48 5.41
CA LEU A 58 11.07 -2.75 4.74
C LEU A 58 11.58 -2.80 3.29
N LYS A 59 12.20 -1.70 2.79
CA LYS A 59 12.65 -1.54 1.41
C LYS A 59 11.55 -1.83 0.38
N LEU A 60 10.33 -1.41 0.71
CA LEU A 60 9.17 -1.46 -0.17
C LEU A 60 9.02 -0.14 -0.91
N LYS A 61 8.58 -0.23 -2.18
CA LYS A 61 8.14 0.95 -2.92
C LYS A 61 6.83 1.46 -2.31
N ASP A 62 6.72 2.78 -2.20
CA ASP A 62 5.55 3.45 -1.66
C ASP A 62 4.25 2.98 -2.36
N PRO A 63 3.12 2.99 -1.62
CA PRO A 63 1.80 2.85 -2.20
C PRO A 63 1.63 3.77 -3.39
N GLU A 64 0.98 3.23 -4.42
CA GLU A 64 0.49 4.04 -5.50
C GLU A 64 -0.61 4.95 -4.92
N VAL A 65 -1.71 4.37 -4.43
CA VAL A 65 -2.88 5.15 -4.02
C VAL A 65 -2.89 5.36 -2.52
N TYR A 66 -3.20 6.57 -2.07
CA TYR A 66 -3.64 6.84 -0.71
C TYR A 66 -5.11 7.27 -0.76
N LEU A 67 -5.98 6.62 0.02
CA LEU A 67 -7.44 6.82 -0.03
C LEU A 67 -7.96 7.84 0.98
N ASP A 68 -7.11 8.31 1.90
CA ASP A 68 -7.43 9.28 2.95
C ASP A 68 -8.78 9.02 3.65
N ALA A 69 -9.08 7.75 3.94
CA ALA A 69 -10.35 7.28 4.49
C ALA A 69 -10.54 7.58 5.99
N VAL A 70 -9.89 8.62 6.51
CA VAL A 70 -10.16 9.17 7.84
C VAL A 70 -11.50 9.89 7.78
N GLY A 71 -12.50 9.34 8.47
CA GLY A 71 -13.82 9.95 8.57
C GLY A 71 -13.76 11.29 9.32
N GLU A 72 -14.64 12.22 8.95
CA GLU A 72 -14.78 13.53 9.61
C GLU A 72 -15.22 13.45 11.08
N ASP A 73 -15.67 12.28 11.55
CA ASP A 73 -16.03 12.03 12.94
C ASP A 73 -14.96 11.19 13.65
N LEU A 74 -14.01 11.88 14.26
CA LEU A 74 -13.51 11.46 15.57
C LEU A 74 -14.52 12.04 16.56
N GLY A 75 -15.33 11.17 17.17
CA GLY A 75 -16.47 11.58 18.04
C GLY A 75 -16.14 12.56 19.15
#